data_AF-A0ABD6YLZ9-F1
#
_entry.id   AF-A0ABD6YLZ9-F1
#
_cell.length_a   1.000
_cell.length_b   1.000
_cell.length_c   1.000
_cell.angle_alpha   90.00
_cell.angle_beta   90.00
_cell.angle_gamma   90.00
#
_symmetry.space_group_name_H-M   'P 1'
#
loop_
_entity.id
_entity.type
_entity.pdbx_description
1 polymer ?
#
loop_
_entity_poly.entity_id
_entity_poly.type
_entity_poly.pdbx_seq_one_letter_code
_entity_poly.pdbx_strand_id
1 'polypeptide(L)'
;MDNRKEYKRKIKQLSEDMEMIKRIDAVNNKLRKYNWVFIHPYNQGFEISSFERLIQNTDNKDIEELIFEKFARKFLNLVDPIIMLEGYYKKRPFIKEFSTQIEESIILCLQKDFSGAVSLLIPVIEGSIRKYLIFRNGETAKTKIKMSDLLVAFDYMTEDYVDFHKDGLIEGYAEHFFDINQQNQILKKHREYFSLWVKQLADYLNYNLFFNTRGQVELQDDFNRHAIFHGFYNVNHNFKNYLRLFSCLNFLSWIIGQISNGCSILADVEDELLHKKWLEYYKLLTISEAMDDTKSKILGREIESFAKYIDKSFLKPMPISKIFIKQLLKMNVFLIKK
;
A
#
# COMPACT_ATOMS: atom_id res chain seq x y z
N MET A 1 -4.38 18.06 -37.72
CA MET A 1 -5.25 17.24 -36.84
C MET A 1 -6.22 18.21 -36.15
N ASP A 2 -7.52 17.94 -36.11
CA ASP A 2 -8.55 18.89 -35.65
C ASP A 2 -8.51 19.07 -34.12
N ASN A 3 -8.13 20.28 -33.65
CA ASN A 3 -8.10 20.69 -32.24
C ASN A 3 -9.40 20.29 -31.52
N ARG A 4 -10.58 20.56 -32.11
CA ARG A 4 -11.87 20.27 -31.46
C ARG A 4 -12.08 18.78 -31.27
N LYS A 5 -11.64 17.96 -32.23
CA LYS A 5 -11.75 16.50 -32.16
C LYS A 5 -10.86 15.94 -31.05
N GLU A 6 -9.63 16.45 -30.94
CA GLU A 6 -8.67 16.01 -29.93
C GLU A 6 -9.08 16.46 -28.52
N TYR A 7 -9.56 17.70 -28.38
CA TYR A 7 -10.08 18.19 -27.10
C TYR A 7 -11.27 17.32 -26.64
N LYS A 8 -12.22 17.05 -27.53
CA LYS A 8 -13.35 16.16 -27.24
C LYS A 8 -12.88 14.75 -26.85
N ARG A 9 -11.86 14.22 -27.51
CA ARG A 9 -11.26 12.92 -27.19
C ARG A 9 -10.68 12.91 -25.78
N LYS A 10 -9.86 13.90 -25.43
CA LYS A 10 -9.20 14.01 -24.12
C LYS A 10 -10.20 14.21 -22.98
N ILE A 11 -11.19 15.08 -23.16
CA ILE A 11 -12.29 15.27 -22.20
C ILE A 11 -13.12 14.01 -22.03
N LYS A 12 -13.43 13.30 -23.13
CA LYS A 12 -14.17 12.04 -23.08
C LYS A 12 -13.39 10.99 -22.30
N GLN A 13 -12.10 10.79 -22.62
CA GLN A 13 -11.23 9.86 -21.91
C GLN A 13 -11.18 10.16 -20.41
N LEU A 14 -10.88 11.41 -20.02
CA LEU A 14 -10.87 11.81 -18.61
C LEU A 14 -12.22 11.59 -17.93
N SER A 15 -13.33 11.79 -18.64
CA SER A 15 -14.66 11.55 -18.07
C SER A 15 -14.94 10.06 -17.88
N GLU A 16 -14.52 9.20 -18.82
CA GLU A 16 -14.60 7.74 -18.69
C GLU A 16 -13.72 7.25 -17.52
N ASP A 17 -12.49 7.76 -17.40
CA ASP A 17 -11.58 7.46 -16.30
C ASP A 17 -12.17 7.90 -14.95
N MET A 18 -12.78 9.09 -14.89
CA MET A 18 -13.47 9.56 -13.68
C MET A 18 -14.66 8.69 -13.28
N GLU A 19 -15.48 8.24 -14.24
CA GLU A 19 -16.60 7.34 -13.93
C GLU A 19 -16.11 5.98 -13.42
N MET A 20 -15.00 5.47 -13.95
CA MET A 20 -14.34 4.29 -13.39
C MET A 20 -13.89 4.53 -11.95
N ILE A 21 -13.26 5.68 -11.65
CA ILE A 21 -12.84 5.98 -10.28
C ILE A 21 -14.02 6.13 -9.33
N LYS A 22 -15.12 6.75 -9.75
CA LYS A 22 -16.32 6.86 -8.90
C LYS A 22 -16.88 5.49 -8.53
N ARG A 23 -16.84 4.53 -9.46
CA ARG A 23 -17.19 3.13 -9.16
C ARG A 23 -16.24 2.51 -8.14
N ILE A 24 -14.94 2.74 -8.31
CA ILE A 24 -13.90 2.31 -7.37
C ILE A 24 -14.10 2.95 -5.99
N ASP A 25 -14.40 4.24 -5.93
CA ASP A 25 -14.66 4.97 -4.69
C ASP A 25 -15.89 4.42 -3.97
N ALA A 26 -16.96 4.07 -4.70
CA ALA A 26 -18.12 3.40 -4.12
C ALA A 26 -17.75 2.04 -3.48
N VAL A 27 -16.82 1.29 -4.07
CA VAL A 27 -16.28 0.05 -3.49
C VAL A 27 -15.45 0.35 -2.25
N ASN A 28 -14.50 1.28 -2.33
CA ASN A 28 -13.64 1.67 -1.21
C ASN A 28 -14.46 2.23 -0.04
N ASN A 29 -15.50 3.01 -0.28
CA ASN A 29 -16.41 3.51 0.77
C ASN A 29 -17.13 2.38 1.52
N LYS A 30 -17.48 1.29 0.84
CA LYS A 30 -18.05 0.11 1.51
C LYS A 30 -17.00 -0.68 2.29
N LEU A 31 -15.77 -0.76 1.78
CA LEU A 31 -14.67 -1.46 2.44
C LEU A 31 -14.16 -0.74 3.68
N ARG A 32 -14.27 0.58 3.73
CA ARG A 32 -14.01 1.37 4.94
C ARG A 32 -14.90 0.99 6.12
N LYS A 33 -16.11 0.45 5.88
CA LYS A 33 -16.96 -0.09 6.97
C LYS A 33 -16.30 -1.26 7.70
N TYR A 34 -15.34 -1.92 7.07
CA TYR A 34 -14.54 -3.02 7.61
C TYR A 34 -13.08 -2.60 7.83
N ASN A 35 -12.82 -1.29 7.89
CA ASN A 35 -11.49 -0.70 8.06
C ASN A 35 -10.46 -1.18 7.02
N TRP A 36 -10.82 -1.20 5.73
CA TRP A 36 -9.90 -1.52 4.63
C TRP A 36 -9.82 -0.37 3.60
N VAL A 37 -8.60 -0.11 3.10
CA VAL A 37 -8.36 0.62 1.84
C VAL A 37 -7.98 -0.40 0.80
N PHE A 38 -8.80 -0.54 -0.24
CA PHE A 38 -8.76 -1.73 -1.08
C PHE A 38 -8.18 -1.49 -2.47
N ILE A 39 -8.84 -0.66 -3.27
CA ILE A 39 -8.44 -0.49 -4.66
C ILE A 39 -7.45 0.65 -4.70
N HIS A 40 -6.18 0.33 -4.94
CA HIS A 40 -5.21 1.29 -5.42
C HIS A 40 -5.03 1.12 -6.93
N PRO A 41 -4.47 2.09 -7.65
CA PRO A 41 -4.44 2.05 -9.11
C PRO A 41 -3.58 0.94 -9.73
N TYR A 42 -2.72 0.27 -8.94
CA TYR A 42 -2.04 -0.95 -9.38
C TYR A 42 -2.94 -2.22 -9.37
N ASN A 43 -4.19 -2.14 -8.87
CA ASN A 43 -5.12 -3.25 -8.96
C ASN A 43 -5.67 -3.41 -10.38
N GLN A 44 -5.83 -4.65 -10.83
CA GLN A 44 -6.37 -4.95 -12.15
C GLN A 44 -7.91 -4.90 -12.15
N GLY A 45 -8.51 -4.62 -13.31
CA GLY A 45 -9.98 -4.46 -13.43
C GLY A 45 -10.80 -5.67 -12.97
N PHE A 46 -10.26 -6.89 -13.13
CA PHE A 46 -10.92 -8.10 -12.64
C PHE A 46 -10.96 -8.17 -11.10
N GLU A 47 -9.96 -7.61 -10.42
CA GLU A 47 -9.92 -7.55 -8.97
C GLU A 47 -11.02 -6.62 -8.48
N ILE A 48 -11.14 -5.43 -9.07
CA ILE A 48 -12.20 -4.46 -8.78
C ILE A 48 -13.59 -5.11 -8.91
N SER A 49 -13.81 -5.81 -10.03
CA SER A 49 -15.07 -6.51 -10.32
C SER A 49 -15.33 -7.68 -9.36
N SER A 50 -14.27 -8.31 -8.83
CA SER A 50 -14.40 -9.33 -7.81
C SER A 50 -14.84 -8.74 -6.46
N PHE A 51 -14.39 -7.55 -6.09
CA PHE A 51 -14.78 -6.90 -4.85
C PHE A 51 -16.16 -6.26 -4.93
N GLU A 52 -16.52 -5.67 -6.08
CA GLU A 52 -17.89 -5.22 -6.35
C GLU A 52 -18.90 -6.34 -6.08
N ARG A 53 -18.65 -7.54 -6.63
CA ARG A 53 -19.49 -8.73 -6.41
C ARG A 53 -19.50 -9.20 -4.95
N LEU A 54 -18.33 -9.21 -4.30
CA LEU A 54 -18.21 -9.61 -2.90
C LEU A 54 -19.09 -8.74 -2.00
N ILE A 55 -19.07 -7.43 -2.23
CA ILE A 55 -19.70 -6.44 -1.37
C ILE A 55 -21.19 -6.24 -1.69
N GLN A 56 -21.62 -6.55 -2.91
CA GLN A 56 -23.04 -6.54 -3.26
C GLN A 56 -23.84 -7.63 -2.52
N ASN A 57 -23.18 -8.71 -2.07
CA ASN A 57 -23.80 -9.76 -1.28
C ASN A 57 -23.78 -9.40 0.23
N THR A 58 -24.52 -8.36 0.60
CA THR A 58 -24.49 -7.69 1.92
C THR A 58 -24.92 -8.52 3.13
N ASP A 59 -25.51 -9.70 2.95
CA ASP A 59 -25.98 -10.56 4.05
C ASP A 59 -24.92 -11.57 4.55
N ASN A 60 -23.70 -11.48 4.02
CA ASN A 60 -22.63 -12.38 4.42
C ASN A 60 -21.96 -11.90 5.72
N LYS A 61 -22.22 -12.61 6.83
CA LYS A 61 -21.59 -12.37 8.14
C LYS A 61 -20.05 -12.48 8.10
N ASP A 62 -19.50 -13.14 7.07
CA ASP A 62 -18.06 -13.40 6.92
C ASP A 62 -17.38 -12.47 5.90
N ILE A 63 -18.04 -11.39 5.48
CA ILE A 63 -17.51 -10.50 4.44
C ILE A 63 -16.13 -9.92 4.77
N GLU A 64 -15.86 -9.57 6.03
CA GLU A 64 -14.54 -9.07 6.44
C GLU A 64 -13.46 -10.13 6.28
N GLU A 65 -13.75 -11.39 6.64
CA GLU A 65 -12.81 -12.50 6.48
C GLU A 65 -12.54 -12.77 4.99
N LEU A 66 -13.56 -12.70 4.14
CA LEU A 66 -13.38 -12.85 2.69
C LEU A 66 -12.56 -11.70 2.08
N ILE A 67 -12.71 -10.48 2.58
CA ILE A 67 -11.85 -9.35 2.17
C ILE A 67 -10.41 -9.65 2.57
N PHE A 68 -10.19 -10.02 3.83
CA PHE A 68 -8.88 -10.36 4.36
C PHE A 68 -8.20 -11.50 3.58
N GLU A 69 -8.91 -12.60 3.34
CA GLU A 69 -8.40 -13.74 2.56
C GLU A 69 -7.90 -13.32 1.17
N LYS A 70 -8.62 -12.42 0.50
CA LYS A 70 -8.23 -11.93 -0.82
C LYS A 70 -6.90 -11.17 -0.77
N PHE A 71 -6.70 -10.31 0.22
CA PHE A 71 -5.42 -9.62 0.41
C PHE A 71 -4.30 -10.57 0.83
N ALA A 72 -4.60 -11.50 1.74
CA ALA A 72 -3.64 -12.49 2.20
C ALA A 72 -3.12 -13.33 1.04
N ARG A 73 -4.02 -13.85 0.20
CA ARG A 73 -3.69 -14.60 -1.03
C ARG A 73 -2.84 -13.77 -1.99
N LYS A 74 -3.20 -12.51 -2.21
CA LYS A 74 -2.48 -11.59 -3.09
C LYS A 74 -1.04 -11.37 -2.60
N PHE A 75 -0.88 -11.04 -1.32
CA PHE A 75 0.42 -10.83 -0.70
C PHE A 75 1.29 -12.09 -0.71
N LEU A 76 0.71 -13.24 -0.37
CA LEU A 76 1.43 -14.53 -0.24
C LEU A 76 1.72 -15.22 -1.58
N ASN A 77 1.30 -14.65 -2.72
CA ASN A 77 1.85 -15.01 -4.03
C ASN A 77 3.33 -14.60 -4.15
N LEU A 78 3.81 -13.70 -3.29
CA LEU A 78 5.18 -13.18 -3.19
C LEU A 78 5.63 -12.34 -4.39
N VAL A 79 5.12 -12.61 -5.60
CA VAL A 79 5.36 -11.78 -6.79
C VAL A 79 4.94 -10.34 -6.55
N ASP A 80 3.74 -10.14 -6.00
CA ASP A 80 3.20 -8.81 -5.73
C ASP A 80 4.07 -7.95 -4.80
N PRO A 81 4.43 -8.40 -3.58
CA PRO A 81 5.30 -7.59 -2.72
C PRO A 81 6.69 -7.35 -3.32
N ILE A 82 7.23 -8.28 -4.11
CA ILE A 82 8.53 -8.09 -4.79
C ILE A 82 8.41 -7.03 -5.88
N ILE A 83 7.37 -7.09 -6.72
CA ILE A 83 7.08 -6.09 -7.75
C ILE A 83 6.89 -4.72 -7.11
N MET A 84 6.17 -4.64 -5.98
CA MET A 84 5.99 -3.40 -5.25
C MET A 84 7.32 -2.84 -4.76
N LEU A 85 8.18 -3.67 -4.17
CA LEU A 85 9.48 -3.26 -3.65
C LEU A 85 10.46 -2.83 -4.75
N GLU A 86 10.75 -3.75 -5.68
CA GLU A 86 11.78 -3.58 -6.71
C GLU A 86 11.32 -2.68 -7.85
N GLY A 87 10.07 -2.85 -8.28
CA GLY A 87 9.50 -2.15 -9.44
C GLY A 87 9.02 -0.75 -9.12
N TYR A 88 8.55 -0.50 -7.90
CA TYR A 88 8.00 0.79 -7.52
C TYR A 88 8.78 1.46 -6.37
N TYR A 89 8.80 0.90 -5.17
CA TYR A 89 9.29 1.59 -3.97
C TYR A 89 10.73 2.09 -4.10
N LYS A 90 11.64 1.26 -4.62
CA LYS A 90 13.04 1.66 -4.85
C LYS A 90 13.21 2.77 -5.90
N LYS A 91 12.21 2.97 -6.76
CA LYS A 91 12.22 3.97 -7.84
C LYS A 91 11.39 5.22 -7.51
N ARG A 92 10.58 5.21 -6.45
CA ARG A 92 9.72 6.35 -6.07
C ARG A 92 10.45 7.36 -5.17
N PRO A 93 10.42 8.66 -5.49
CA PRO A 93 10.87 9.71 -4.56
C PRO A 93 10.21 9.58 -3.20
N PHE A 94 10.87 10.03 -2.14
CA PHE A 94 10.38 10.00 -0.75
C PHE A 94 10.10 8.61 -0.14
N ILE A 95 9.99 7.54 -0.95
CA ILE A 95 9.85 6.14 -0.53
C ILE A 95 11.17 5.39 -0.68
N LYS A 96 11.94 5.61 -1.75
CA LYS A 96 13.15 4.83 -2.08
C LYS A 96 14.16 4.68 -0.95
N GLU A 97 14.31 5.72 -0.13
CA GLU A 97 15.23 5.73 1.02
C GLU A 97 14.78 4.83 2.17
N PHE A 98 13.51 4.43 2.17
CA PHE A 98 12.92 3.50 3.12
C PHE A 98 12.86 2.06 2.57
N SER A 99 13.37 1.80 1.36
CA SER A 99 13.26 0.50 0.70
C SER A 99 13.79 -0.66 1.55
N THR A 100 14.92 -0.47 2.24
CA THR A 100 15.46 -1.47 3.18
C THR A 100 14.49 -1.76 4.32
N GLN A 101 13.91 -0.73 4.94
CA GLN A 101 12.94 -0.91 6.03
C GLN A 101 11.65 -1.57 5.56
N ILE A 102 11.21 -1.28 4.33
CA ILE A 102 10.06 -1.93 3.71
C ILE A 102 10.36 -3.40 3.47
N GLU A 103 11.54 -3.73 2.93
CA GLU A 103 11.98 -5.11 2.71
C GLU A 103 12.07 -5.90 4.03
N GLU A 104 12.70 -5.33 5.05
CA GLU A 104 12.76 -5.90 6.40
C GLU A 104 11.36 -6.15 6.96
N SER A 105 10.43 -5.22 6.75
CA SER A 105 9.05 -5.38 7.17
C SER A 105 8.33 -6.54 6.46
N ILE A 106 8.57 -6.72 5.16
CA ILE A 106 8.06 -7.88 4.40
C ILE A 106 8.65 -9.18 4.97
N ILE A 107 9.96 -9.23 5.21
CA ILE A 107 10.65 -10.38 5.80
C ILE A 107 10.06 -10.73 7.17
N LEU A 108 9.90 -9.75 8.06
CA LEU A 108 9.32 -9.95 9.40
C LEU A 108 7.87 -10.46 9.29
N CYS A 109 7.07 -9.92 8.36
CA CYS A 109 5.72 -10.43 8.12
C CYS A 109 5.73 -11.89 7.68
N LEU A 110 6.59 -12.29 6.74
CA LEU A 110 6.73 -13.68 6.31
C LEU A 110 7.23 -14.59 7.45
N GLN A 111 8.03 -14.04 8.36
CA GLN A 111 8.44 -14.69 9.61
C GLN A 111 7.36 -14.71 10.69
N LYS A 112 6.20 -14.07 10.46
CA LYS A 112 5.08 -13.91 11.40
C LYS A 112 5.42 -13.07 12.64
N ASP A 113 6.44 -12.23 12.54
CA ASP A 113 6.69 -11.15 13.50
C ASP A 113 5.94 -9.89 13.06
N PHE A 114 4.62 -9.90 13.28
CA PHE A 114 3.76 -8.78 12.93
C PHE A 114 4.05 -7.53 13.77
N SER A 115 4.61 -7.69 14.98
CA SER A 115 4.95 -6.56 15.84
C SER A 115 6.07 -5.75 15.21
N GLY A 116 7.16 -6.42 14.83
CA GLY A 116 8.27 -5.79 14.11
C GLY A 116 7.83 -5.25 12.75
N ALA A 117 7.10 -6.05 11.97
CA ALA A 117 6.66 -5.67 10.63
C ALA A 117 5.81 -4.39 10.61
N VAL A 118 4.78 -4.32 11.47
CA VAL A 118 3.89 -3.14 11.61
C VAL A 118 4.66 -1.94 12.12
N SER A 119 5.53 -2.13 13.12
CA SER A 119 6.34 -1.05 13.72
C SER A 119 7.32 -0.43 12.73
N LEU A 120 7.75 -1.18 11.71
CA LEU A 120 8.58 -0.63 10.63
C LEU A 120 7.76 0.14 9.58
N LEU A 121 6.56 -0.33 9.20
CA LEU A 121 5.78 0.32 8.12
C LEU A 121 5.16 1.66 8.51
N ILE A 122 4.71 1.83 9.76
CA ILE A 122 4.07 3.08 10.19
C ILE A 122 5.03 4.27 10.04
N PRO A 123 6.28 4.22 10.55
CA PRO A 123 7.26 5.28 10.32
C PRO A 123 7.60 5.51 8.85
N VAL A 124 7.55 4.48 8.00
CA VAL A 124 7.78 4.64 6.56
C VAL A 124 6.70 5.49 5.92
N ILE A 125 5.42 5.20 6.18
CA ILE A 125 4.29 5.97 5.64
C ILE A 125 4.37 7.44 6.12
N GLU A 126 4.55 7.63 7.43
CA GLU A 126 4.70 8.97 8.02
C GLU A 126 5.93 9.70 7.45
N GLY A 127 7.06 9.02 7.37
CA GLY A 127 8.33 9.53 6.86
C GLY A 127 8.27 9.94 5.39
N SER A 128 7.59 9.17 4.54
CA SER A 128 7.41 9.50 3.12
C SER A 128 6.58 10.77 2.94
N ILE A 129 5.47 10.91 3.68
CA ILE A 129 4.64 12.13 3.63
C ILE A 129 5.42 13.34 4.15
N ARG A 130 6.16 13.17 5.26
CA ARG A 130 7.01 14.24 5.81
C ARG A 130 8.10 14.68 4.84
N LYS A 131 8.77 13.74 4.18
CA LYS A 131 9.80 14.05 3.19
C LYS A 131 9.23 14.85 2.02
N TYR A 132 8.05 14.48 1.54
CA TYR A 132 7.35 15.26 0.54
C TYR A 132 7.07 16.70 1.02
N LEU A 133 6.55 16.88 2.24
CA LEU A 133 6.30 18.21 2.80
C LEU A 133 7.59 19.04 2.97
N ILE A 134 8.70 18.41 3.36
CA ILE A 134 10.01 19.08 3.46
C ILE A 134 10.48 19.51 2.08
N PHE A 135 10.32 18.66 1.06
CA PHE A 135 10.66 19.00 -0.32
C PHE A 135 9.87 20.21 -0.81
N ARG A 136 8.55 20.27 -0.56
CA ARG A 136 7.70 21.38 -0.99
C ARG A 136 7.94 22.68 -0.21
N ASN A 137 8.10 22.60 1.10
CA ASN A 137 8.20 23.77 1.98
C ASN A 137 9.64 24.23 2.24
N GLY A 138 10.63 23.49 1.75
CA GLY A 138 12.04 23.70 2.04
C GLY A 138 12.51 23.13 3.39
N GLU A 139 13.83 22.99 3.56
CA GLU A 139 14.44 22.32 4.72
C GLU A 139 14.11 22.98 6.07
N THR A 140 13.80 24.28 6.08
CA THR A 140 13.41 25.02 7.29
C THR A 140 12.07 24.54 7.90
N ALA A 141 11.30 23.74 7.16
CA ALA A 141 10.07 23.11 7.64
C ALA A 141 10.31 21.82 8.45
N LYS A 142 11.52 21.24 8.43
CA LYS A 142 11.82 19.91 9.03
C LYS A 142 11.46 19.81 10.51
N THR A 143 11.62 20.88 11.28
CA THR A 143 11.31 20.94 12.72
C THR A 143 9.89 21.43 13.03
N LYS A 144 9.12 21.84 12.01
CA LYS A 144 7.82 22.52 12.16
C LYS A 144 6.62 21.67 11.73
N ILE A 145 6.82 20.58 10.98
CA ILE A 145 5.72 19.74 10.48
C ILE A 145 5.06 18.98 11.64
N LYS A 146 3.83 19.40 11.96
CA LYS A 146 2.93 18.73 12.91
C LYS A 146 2.19 17.59 12.23
N MET A 147 1.55 16.74 13.03
CA MET A 147 0.72 15.64 12.54
C MET A 147 -0.45 16.12 11.66
N SER A 148 -1.07 17.26 12.05
CA SER A 148 -2.12 17.92 11.26
C SER A 148 -1.68 18.25 9.84
N ASP A 149 -0.39 18.53 9.65
CA ASP A 149 0.15 18.99 8.37
C ASP A 149 0.35 17.80 7.41
N LEU A 150 0.41 16.57 7.92
CA LEU A 150 0.52 15.37 7.08
C LEU A 150 -0.69 15.17 6.18
N LEU A 151 -1.89 15.56 6.65
CA LEU A 151 -3.09 15.47 5.83
C LEU A 151 -3.14 16.57 4.77
N VAL A 152 -2.59 17.75 5.06
CA VAL A 152 -2.46 18.86 4.09
C VAL A 152 -1.53 18.49 2.93
N ALA A 153 -0.59 17.56 3.14
CA ALA A 153 0.28 17.05 2.09
C ALA A 153 -0.51 16.53 0.88
N PHE A 154 -1.69 15.97 1.09
CA PHE A 154 -2.52 15.41 0.04
C PHE A 154 -3.14 16.49 -0.87
N ASP A 155 -3.50 17.64 -0.32
CA ASP A 155 -3.94 18.80 -1.10
C ASP A 155 -2.80 19.32 -1.99
N TYR A 156 -1.62 19.43 -1.41
CA TYR A 156 -0.39 19.79 -2.12
C TYR A 156 -0.03 18.79 -3.23
N MET A 157 -0.08 17.49 -2.97
CA MET A 157 0.17 16.48 -4.01
C MET A 157 -0.83 16.63 -5.16
N THR A 158 -2.06 17.04 -4.87
CA THR A 158 -3.06 17.32 -5.92
C THR A 158 -2.70 18.54 -6.76
N GLU A 159 -2.15 19.58 -6.15
CA GLU A 159 -1.64 20.74 -6.88
C GLU A 159 -0.45 20.35 -7.77
N ASP A 160 0.52 19.61 -7.24
CA ASP A 160 1.69 19.15 -8.02
C ASP A 160 1.30 18.27 -9.20
N TYR A 161 0.29 17.42 -9.03
CA TYR A 161 -0.25 16.62 -10.14
C TYR A 161 -0.81 17.50 -11.26
N VAL A 162 -1.54 18.55 -10.91
CA VAL A 162 -2.14 19.47 -11.89
C VAL A 162 -1.06 20.29 -12.59
N ASP A 163 -0.05 20.76 -11.84
CA ASP A 163 1.08 21.49 -12.39
C ASP A 163 1.91 20.61 -13.33
N PHE A 164 2.16 19.35 -12.95
CA PHE A 164 2.82 18.38 -13.83
C PHE A 164 2.07 18.19 -15.16
N HIS A 165 0.74 18.10 -15.12
CA HIS A 165 -0.07 17.99 -16.34
C HIS A 165 -0.16 19.31 -17.14
N LYS A 166 -0.06 20.46 -16.46
CA LYS A 166 0.03 21.77 -17.11
C LYS A 166 1.32 21.89 -17.90
N ASP A 167 2.45 21.51 -17.31
CA ASP A 167 3.75 21.52 -17.98
C ASP A 167 3.73 20.60 -19.21
N GLY A 168 3.15 19.40 -19.10
CA GLY A 168 2.99 18.50 -20.24
C GLY A 168 2.07 19.03 -21.36
N LEU A 169 1.11 19.92 -21.07
CA LEU A 169 0.31 20.60 -22.09
C LEU A 169 1.10 21.72 -22.78
N ILE A 170 2.04 22.36 -22.08
CA ILE A 170 2.89 23.43 -22.61
C ILE A 170 4.02 22.82 -23.47
N GLU A 171 4.78 21.86 -22.91
CA GLU A 171 5.97 21.26 -23.55
C GLU A 171 5.62 20.34 -24.73
N GLY A 172 4.46 19.68 -24.72
CA GLY A 172 4.06 18.67 -25.69
C GLY A 172 3.59 19.18 -27.07
N TYR A 173 3.96 20.40 -27.48
CA TYR A 173 3.38 21.13 -28.63
C TYR A 173 1.86 21.37 -28.52
N ALA A 174 1.26 21.18 -27.34
CA ALA A 174 -0.17 21.36 -27.09
C ALA A 174 -0.56 22.82 -26.82
N GLU A 175 0.40 23.71 -26.56
CA GLU A 175 0.18 25.15 -26.40
C GLU A 175 -0.46 25.78 -27.66
N HIS A 176 -0.17 25.23 -28.85
CA HIS A 176 -0.80 25.62 -30.11
C HIS A 176 -2.03 24.76 -30.48
N PHE A 177 -2.28 23.69 -29.71
CA PHE A 177 -3.32 22.70 -30.00
C PHE A 177 -4.58 22.87 -29.18
N PHE A 178 -4.52 23.53 -28.02
CA PHE A 178 -5.68 23.86 -27.19
C PHE A 178 -5.66 25.33 -26.79
N ASP A 179 -6.80 26.01 -26.87
CA ASP A 179 -6.91 27.35 -26.32
C ASP A 179 -6.91 27.33 -24.78
N ILE A 180 -6.73 28.51 -24.17
CA ILE A 180 -6.63 28.63 -22.70
C ILE A 180 -7.87 28.12 -21.96
N ASN A 181 -9.06 28.23 -22.55
CA ASN A 181 -10.28 27.74 -21.94
C ASN A 181 -10.33 26.20 -21.97
N GLN A 182 -9.91 25.61 -23.09
CA GLN A 182 -9.80 24.15 -23.23
C GLN A 182 -8.75 23.58 -22.27
N GLN A 183 -7.59 24.22 -22.15
CA GLN A 183 -6.55 23.84 -21.20
C GLN A 183 -7.07 23.88 -19.76
N ASN A 184 -7.71 24.98 -19.36
CA ASN A 184 -8.29 25.12 -18.01
C ASN A 184 -9.33 24.04 -17.70
N GLN A 185 -10.16 23.66 -18.66
CA GLN A 185 -11.14 22.59 -18.47
C GLN A 185 -10.51 21.20 -18.37
N ILE A 186 -9.46 20.93 -19.15
CA ILE A 186 -8.66 19.70 -19.04
C ILE A 186 -8.01 19.61 -17.65
N LEU A 187 -7.34 20.68 -17.21
CA LEU A 187 -6.67 20.75 -15.90
C LEU A 187 -7.66 20.62 -14.74
N LYS A 188 -8.86 21.23 -14.85
CA LYS A 188 -9.93 21.04 -13.88
C LYS A 188 -10.34 19.57 -13.76
N LYS A 189 -10.48 18.84 -14.87
CA LYS A 189 -10.79 17.41 -14.86
C LYS A 189 -9.66 16.56 -14.28
N HIS A 190 -8.41 16.89 -14.58
CA HIS A 190 -7.26 16.24 -13.94
C HIS A 190 -7.27 16.43 -12.42
N ARG A 191 -7.55 17.66 -11.93
CA ARG A 191 -7.72 17.92 -10.50
C ARG A 191 -8.83 17.05 -9.90
N GLU A 192 -10.01 17.03 -10.51
CA GLU A 192 -11.14 16.21 -10.05
C GLU A 192 -10.79 14.71 -10.03
N TYR A 193 -10.16 14.20 -11.09
CA TYR A 193 -9.69 12.82 -11.20
C TYR A 193 -8.75 12.44 -10.05
N PHE A 194 -7.72 13.26 -9.80
CA PHE A 194 -6.69 12.92 -8.83
C PHE A 194 -7.15 13.14 -7.39
N SER A 195 -7.97 14.18 -7.14
CA SER A 195 -8.61 14.39 -5.84
C SER A 195 -9.43 13.20 -5.39
N LEU A 196 -10.11 12.49 -6.30
CA LEU A 196 -10.85 11.28 -5.96
C LEU A 196 -9.92 10.18 -5.42
N TRP A 197 -8.76 9.97 -6.02
CA TRP A 197 -7.78 9.00 -5.54
C TRP A 197 -7.17 9.43 -4.20
N VAL A 198 -6.68 10.66 -4.14
CA VAL A 198 -5.97 11.20 -2.97
C VAL A 198 -6.85 11.23 -1.73
N LYS A 199 -8.11 11.69 -1.87
CA LYS A 199 -9.07 11.72 -0.77
C LYS A 199 -9.26 10.34 -0.15
N GLN A 200 -9.15 9.28 -0.94
CA GLN A 200 -9.39 7.94 -0.43
C GLN A 200 -8.38 7.51 0.63
N LEU A 201 -7.10 7.77 0.36
CA LEU A 201 -6.04 7.50 1.30
C LEU A 201 -6.05 8.50 2.47
N ALA A 202 -6.24 9.79 2.17
CA ALA A 202 -6.25 10.86 3.19
C ALA A 202 -7.34 10.62 4.25
N ASP A 203 -8.57 10.33 3.83
CA ASP A 203 -9.67 10.00 4.74
C ASP A 203 -9.30 8.79 5.62
N TYR A 204 -8.81 7.71 5.02
CA TYR A 204 -8.48 6.50 5.77
C TYR A 204 -7.38 6.73 6.80
N LEU A 205 -6.32 7.45 6.43
CA LEU A 205 -5.25 7.80 7.36
C LEU A 205 -5.78 8.69 8.50
N ASN A 206 -6.68 9.63 8.20
CA ASN A 206 -7.29 10.49 9.21
C ASN A 206 -8.18 9.71 10.21
N TYR A 207 -9.03 8.81 9.71
CA TYR A 207 -9.98 8.07 10.56
C TYR A 207 -9.34 6.92 11.35
N ASN A 208 -8.18 6.42 10.90
CA ASN A 208 -7.53 5.28 11.54
C ASN A 208 -6.16 5.65 12.12
N LEU A 209 -5.17 5.82 11.24
CA LEU A 209 -3.77 5.91 11.64
C LEU A 209 -3.46 7.19 12.43
N PHE A 210 -4.05 8.33 12.04
CA PHE A 210 -3.82 9.66 12.63
C PHE A 210 -4.98 10.15 13.50
N PHE A 211 -5.96 9.28 13.78
CA PHE A 211 -7.10 9.63 14.61
C PHE A 211 -6.64 10.12 16.00
N ASN A 212 -7.14 11.28 16.41
CA ASN A 212 -6.75 11.93 17.65
C ASN A 212 -7.54 11.34 18.83
N THR A 213 -6.85 10.57 19.68
CA THR A 213 -7.46 9.86 20.81
C THR A 213 -7.60 10.72 22.08
N ARG A 214 -7.18 12.00 22.05
CA ARG A 214 -7.27 12.89 23.22
C ARG A 214 -8.72 13.04 23.71
N GLY A 215 -9.04 12.38 24.83
CA GLY A 215 -10.32 12.50 25.52
C GLY A 215 -11.33 11.37 25.28
N GLN A 216 -10.97 10.31 24.55
CA GLN A 216 -11.82 9.12 24.42
C GLN A 216 -11.26 7.96 25.26
N VAL A 217 -12.12 7.37 26.10
CA VAL A 217 -11.78 6.31 27.07
C VAL A 217 -11.79 4.92 26.42
N GLU A 218 -12.48 4.75 25.28
CA GLU A 218 -12.58 3.48 24.55
C GLU A 218 -12.31 3.70 23.06
N LEU A 219 -11.16 3.21 22.59
CA LEU A 219 -10.89 3.06 21.17
C LEU A 219 -11.70 1.87 20.66
N GLN A 220 -12.64 2.09 19.75
CA GLN A 220 -13.39 1.00 19.10
C GLN A 220 -12.58 0.27 18.03
N ASP A 221 -11.44 0.83 17.59
CA ASP A 221 -10.61 0.27 16.53
C ASP A 221 -9.13 0.22 16.96
N ASP A 222 -8.53 -0.97 16.82
CA ASP A 222 -7.16 -1.29 17.24
C ASP A 222 -6.10 -0.77 16.27
N PHE A 223 -6.51 -0.20 15.13
CA PHE A 223 -5.61 0.28 14.07
C PHE A 223 -5.34 1.79 14.17
N ASN A 224 -4.79 2.24 15.30
CA ASN A 224 -4.41 3.63 15.56
C ASN A 224 -2.91 3.75 15.89
N ARG A 225 -2.18 4.71 15.32
CA ARG A 225 -0.71 4.81 15.55
C ARG A 225 -0.35 5.05 17.02
N HIS A 226 -1.14 5.86 17.72
CA HIS A 226 -0.88 6.19 19.12
C HIS A 226 -1.20 4.98 19.99
N ALA A 227 -2.29 4.27 19.68
CA ALA A 227 -2.57 2.96 20.27
C ALA A 227 -1.36 2.03 20.09
N ILE A 228 -0.91 1.88 18.84
CA ILE A 228 0.15 0.95 18.42
C ILE A 228 1.49 1.26 19.10
N PHE A 229 1.97 2.51 19.05
CA PHE A 229 3.27 2.87 19.61
C PHE A 229 3.31 2.92 21.14
N HIS A 230 2.17 3.15 21.80
CA HIS A 230 2.09 3.16 23.27
C HIS A 230 1.68 1.81 23.86
N GLY A 231 1.47 0.79 23.03
CA GLY A 231 1.18 -0.57 23.49
C GLY A 231 -0.11 -0.68 24.31
N PHE A 232 -1.14 0.12 23.98
CA PHE A 232 -2.43 0.02 24.66
C PHE A 232 -3.02 -1.39 24.47
N TYR A 233 -3.72 -1.90 25.48
CA TYR A 233 -3.99 -3.33 25.72
C TYR A 233 -4.80 -4.12 24.66
N ASN A 234 -5.19 -3.52 23.53
CA ASN A 234 -5.89 -4.20 22.44
C ASN A 234 -5.23 -4.01 21.06
N VAL A 235 -4.01 -3.47 20.99
CA VAL A 235 -3.35 -3.29 19.68
C VAL A 235 -3.04 -4.64 19.04
N ASN A 236 -3.77 -4.91 17.97
CA ASN A 236 -3.63 -6.11 17.18
C ASN A 236 -2.45 -6.00 16.19
N HIS A 237 -1.24 -6.27 16.66
CA HIS A 237 -0.10 -6.59 15.78
C HIS A 237 -0.34 -7.94 15.11
N ASN A 238 -1.09 -7.93 14.00
CA ASN A 238 -1.50 -9.12 13.27
C ASN A 238 -1.34 -8.95 11.75
N PHE A 239 -1.54 -10.04 11.02
CA PHE A 239 -1.40 -10.05 9.57
C PHE A 239 -2.36 -9.09 8.88
N LYS A 240 -3.62 -9.02 9.35
CA LYS A 240 -4.66 -8.12 8.83
C LYS A 240 -4.20 -6.66 8.84
N ASN A 241 -3.70 -6.18 9.98
CA ASN A 241 -3.24 -4.80 10.13
C ASN A 241 -1.95 -4.52 9.35
N TYR A 242 -1.06 -5.51 9.22
CA TYR A 242 0.07 -5.40 8.32
C TYR A 242 -0.38 -5.19 6.87
N LEU A 243 -1.33 -5.98 6.35
CA LEU A 243 -1.84 -5.86 4.98
C LEU A 243 -2.53 -4.51 4.73
N ARG A 244 -3.23 -3.97 5.73
CA ARG A 244 -3.81 -2.62 5.68
C ARG A 244 -2.73 -1.54 5.50
N LEU A 245 -1.64 -1.61 6.27
CA LEU A 245 -0.50 -0.68 6.12
C LEU A 245 0.21 -0.85 4.78
N PHE A 246 0.45 -2.09 4.37
CA PHE A 246 1.06 -2.38 3.09
C PHE A 246 0.23 -1.82 1.93
N SER A 247 -1.09 -1.93 2.00
CA SER A 247 -2.02 -1.33 1.03
C SER A 247 -1.97 0.20 1.04
N CYS A 248 -1.84 0.83 2.21
CA CYS A 248 -1.62 2.28 2.31
C CYS A 248 -0.33 2.70 1.63
N LEU A 249 0.75 1.95 1.81
CA LEU A 249 2.04 2.20 1.17
C LEU A 249 1.95 2.02 -0.36
N ASN A 250 1.25 0.99 -0.84
CA ASN A 250 0.99 0.80 -2.28
C ASN A 250 0.30 2.03 -2.86
N PHE A 251 -0.73 2.53 -2.18
CA PHE A 251 -1.51 3.69 -2.60
C PHE A 251 -0.66 4.98 -2.60
N LEU A 252 0.09 5.21 -1.52
CA LEU A 252 1.00 6.36 -1.41
C LEU A 252 2.07 6.34 -2.50
N SER A 253 2.62 5.17 -2.80
CA SER A 253 3.58 4.96 -3.91
C SER A 253 3.01 5.31 -5.27
N TRP A 254 1.73 5.03 -5.49
CA TRP A 254 1.06 5.48 -6.71
C TRP A 254 0.92 7.01 -6.74
N ILE A 255 0.39 7.61 -5.67
CA ILE A 255 0.19 9.07 -5.59
C ILE A 255 1.51 9.80 -5.87
N ILE A 256 2.59 9.39 -5.19
CA ILE A 256 3.92 9.97 -5.40
C ILE A 256 4.41 9.75 -6.85
N GLY A 257 4.14 8.58 -7.42
CA GLY A 257 4.49 8.29 -8.81
C GLY A 257 3.77 9.18 -9.83
N GLN A 258 2.58 9.71 -9.51
CA GLN A 258 1.83 10.60 -10.41
C GLN A 258 2.30 12.05 -10.37
N ILE A 259 3.05 12.44 -9.34
CA ILE A 259 3.52 13.83 -9.13
C ILE A 259 5.02 13.99 -9.37
N SER A 260 5.70 12.92 -9.82
CA SER A 260 7.15 12.87 -9.94
C SER A 260 7.59 12.41 -11.33
N ASN A 261 8.49 13.17 -11.94
CA ASN A 261 9.10 12.83 -13.22
C ASN A 261 9.84 11.48 -13.18
N GLY A 262 9.81 10.76 -14.30
CA GLY A 262 10.52 9.48 -14.48
C GLY A 262 9.93 8.29 -13.74
N CYS A 263 8.76 8.44 -13.10
CA CYS A 263 8.07 7.36 -12.43
C CYS A 263 7.17 6.57 -13.41
N SER A 264 7.62 5.39 -13.82
CA SER A 264 6.78 4.49 -14.64
C SER A 264 5.60 3.94 -13.85
N ILE A 265 4.43 3.85 -14.49
CA ILE A 265 3.25 3.13 -13.99
C ILE A 265 3.45 1.61 -14.11
N LEU A 266 4.27 1.17 -15.06
CA LEU A 266 4.65 -0.22 -15.23
C LEU A 266 5.84 -0.54 -14.32
N ALA A 267 5.75 -1.66 -13.60
CA ALA A 267 6.88 -2.19 -12.88
C ALA A 267 7.92 -2.70 -13.88
N ASP A 268 9.15 -2.24 -13.69
CA ASP A 268 10.30 -2.67 -14.47
C ASP A 268 11.22 -3.42 -13.52
N VAL A 269 11.04 -4.74 -13.46
CA VAL A 269 11.80 -5.67 -12.61
C VAL A 269 12.37 -6.74 -13.51
N GLU A 270 13.68 -6.95 -13.45
CA GLU A 270 14.34 -8.01 -14.20
C GLU A 270 13.86 -9.39 -13.75
N ASP A 271 13.56 -10.28 -14.70
CA ASP A 271 13.03 -11.62 -14.43
C ASP A 271 13.95 -12.43 -13.50
N GLU A 272 15.27 -12.31 -13.67
CA GLU A 272 16.26 -12.99 -12.83
C GLU A 272 16.20 -12.51 -11.37
N LEU A 273 16.09 -11.19 -11.17
CA LEU A 273 15.96 -10.59 -9.85
C LEU A 273 14.64 -11.00 -9.19
N LEU A 274 13.53 -10.96 -9.95
CA LEU A 274 12.22 -11.39 -9.48
C LEU A 274 12.26 -12.86 -9.04
N HIS A 275 12.83 -13.74 -9.86
CA HIS A 275 12.94 -15.16 -9.54
C HIS A 275 13.80 -15.42 -8.30
N LYS A 276 14.95 -14.74 -8.18
CA LYS A 276 15.83 -14.84 -7.02
C LYS A 276 15.12 -14.41 -5.74
N LYS A 277 14.48 -13.23 -5.73
CA LYS A 277 13.73 -12.71 -4.58
C LYS A 277 12.57 -13.61 -4.22
N TRP A 278 11.86 -14.15 -5.22
CA TRP A 278 10.76 -15.09 -4.99
C TRP A 278 11.25 -16.34 -4.27
N LEU A 279 12.38 -16.93 -4.69
CA LEU A 279 12.98 -18.08 -4.01
C LEU A 279 13.40 -17.77 -2.58
N GLU A 280 13.96 -16.58 -2.33
CA GLU A 280 14.35 -16.13 -0.98
C GLU A 280 13.13 -16.02 -0.06
N TYR A 281 12.08 -15.32 -0.50
CA TYR A 281 10.84 -15.14 0.26
C TYR A 281 10.09 -16.46 0.46
N TYR A 282 10.08 -17.33 -0.55
CA TYR A 282 9.44 -18.64 -0.47
C TYR A 282 10.15 -19.55 0.54
N LYS A 283 11.49 -19.58 0.55
CA LYS A 283 12.28 -20.32 1.55
C LYS A 283 12.01 -19.79 2.96
N LEU A 284 12.00 -18.48 3.13
CA LEU A 284 11.71 -17.83 4.40
C LEU A 284 10.31 -18.22 4.92
N LEU A 285 9.29 -18.09 4.07
CA LEU A 285 7.92 -18.48 4.36
C LEU A 285 7.81 -19.95 4.75
N THR A 286 8.45 -20.85 3.99
CA THR A 286 8.39 -22.29 4.27
C THR A 286 9.07 -22.64 5.60
N ILE A 287 10.23 -22.06 5.89
CA ILE A 287 10.92 -22.23 7.18
C ILE A 287 10.05 -21.67 8.31
N SER A 288 9.45 -20.50 8.09
CA SER A 288 8.57 -19.84 9.05
C SER A 288 7.37 -20.70 9.43
N GLU A 289 6.65 -21.28 8.45
CA GLU A 289 5.55 -22.24 8.65
C GLU A 289 6.02 -23.48 9.40
N ALA A 290 7.16 -24.06 9.00
CA ALA A 290 7.69 -25.27 9.66
C ALA A 290 8.08 -25.03 11.13
N MET A 291 8.22 -23.77 11.55
CA MET A 291 8.53 -23.36 12.91
C MET A 291 7.30 -22.99 13.75
N ASP A 292 6.08 -23.07 13.22
CA ASP A 292 4.86 -22.60 13.89
C ASP A 292 4.64 -23.25 15.26
N ASP A 293 4.80 -24.58 15.37
CA ASP A 293 4.70 -25.29 16.65
C ASP A 293 5.72 -24.79 17.67
N THR A 294 6.93 -24.45 17.20
CA THR A 294 8.01 -23.98 18.05
C THR A 294 7.73 -22.56 18.53
N LYS A 295 7.31 -21.67 17.62
CA LYS A 295 6.91 -20.29 17.93
C LYS A 295 5.72 -20.26 18.88
N SER A 296 4.72 -21.12 18.65
CA SER A 296 3.53 -21.21 19.50
C SER A 296 3.90 -21.60 20.93
N LYS A 297 4.81 -22.57 21.11
CA LYS A 297 5.32 -22.98 22.43
C LYS A 297 6.12 -21.88 23.13
N ILE A 298 6.96 -21.15 22.39
CA ILE A 298 7.80 -20.07 22.95
C ILE A 298 6.94 -18.86 23.34
N LEU A 299 5.99 -18.47 22.48
CA LEU A 299 5.19 -17.26 22.66
C LEU A 299 3.92 -17.49 23.50
N GLY A 300 3.58 -18.75 23.80
CA GLY A 300 2.41 -19.10 24.59
C GLY A 300 1.08 -18.74 23.94
N ARG A 301 1.04 -18.63 22.60
CA ARG A 301 -0.14 -18.28 21.81
C ARG A 301 -0.17 -19.05 20.50
N GLU A 302 -1.35 -19.20 19.92
CA GLU A 302 -1.48 -19.78 18.58
C GLU A 302 -0.85 -18.86 17.54
N ILE A 303 -0.13 -19.46 16.59
CA ILE A 303 0.47 -18.76 15.45
C ILE A 303 -0.39 -19.05 14.22
N GLU A 304 -0.87 -17.98 13.60
CA GLU A 304 -1.64 -18.08 12.37
C GLU A 304 -0.82 -18.77 11.26
N SER A 305 -1.32 -19.89 10.73
CA SER A 305 -0.72 -20.53 9.56
C SER A 305 -1.10 -19.79 8.29
N PHE A 306 -0.12 -19.50 7.44
CA PHE A 306 -0.36 -18.93 6.12
C PHE A 306 -0.78 -20.00 5.11
N ALA A 307 -0.68 -21.29 5.43
CA ALA A 307 -1.06 -22.39 4.54
C ALA A 307 -2.53 -22.30 4.05
N LYS A 308 -3.44 -21.69 4.83
CA LYS A 308 -4.83 -21.46 4.40
C LYS A 308 -4.99 -20.43 3.28
N TYR A 309 -4.01 -19.53 3.11
CA TYR A 309 -4.04 -18.45 2.12
C TYR A 309 -3.15 -18.71 0.91
N ILE A 310 -2.25 -19.69 0.97
CA ILE A 310 -1.39 -20.06 -0.14
C ILE A 310 -2.15 -21.02 -1.05
N ASP A 311 -2.11 -20.80 -2.37
CA ASP A 311 -2.67 -21.77 -3.31
C ASP A 311 -1.93 -23.10 -3.17
N LYS A 312 -2.68 -24.20 -2.99
CA LYS A 312 -2.12 -25.55 -2.79
C LYS A 312 -1.24 -26.01 -3.95
N SER A 313 -1.40 -25.44 -5.14
CA SER A 313 -0.53 -25.68 -6.29
C SER A 313 0.90 -25.13 -6.10
N PHE A 314 1.08 -24.07 -5.29
CA PHE A 314 2.40 -23.55 -4.89
C PHE A 314 3.04 -24.37 -3.76
N LEU A 315 2.25 -25.07 -2.96
CA LEU A 315 2.72 -25.90 -1.83
C LEU A 315 3.27 -27.27 -2.24
N LYS A 316 3.56 -27.52 -3.53
CA LYS A 316 4.30 -28.73 -3.90
C LYS A 316 5.63 -28.72 -3.13
N PRO A 317 5.84 -29.67 -2.20
CA PRO A 317 6.96 -29.57 -1.29
C PRO A 317 8.25 -29.71 -2.08
N MET A 318 9.14 -28.71 -1.99
CA MET A 318 10.55 -29.11 -1.91
C MET A 318 10.66 -29.96 -0.65
N PRO A 319 11.27 -31.15 -0.70
CA PRO A 319 11.49 -31.95 0.48
C PRO A 319 12.51 -31.22 1.36
N ILE A 320 12.01 -30.30 2.20
CA ILE A 320 12.82 -29.72 3.27
C ILE A 320 12.94 -30.81 4.32
N SER A 321 14.03 -31.57 4.24
CA SER A 321 14.26 -32.68 5.16
C SER A 321 14.24 -32.17 6.61
N LYS A 322 13.68 -32.97 7.53
CA LYS A 322 13.74 -32.69 8.98
C LYS A 322 15.19 -32.49 9.47
N ILE A 323 16.17 -32.99 8.72
CA ILE A 323 17.61 -32.79 8.94
C ILE A 323 18.02 -31.34 8.64
N PHE A 324 17.54 -30.75 7.55
CA PHE A 324 17.81 -29.36 7.18
C PHE A 324 17.22 -28.36 8.20
N ILE A 325 15.99 -28.61 8.66
CA ILE A 325 15.37 -27.81 9.74
C ILE A 325 16.16 -27.95 11.05
N LYS A 326 16.59 -29.16 11.42
CA LYS A 326 17.47 -29.38 12.59
C LYS A 326 18.83 -28.69 12.45
N GLN A 327 19.40 -28.62 11.25
CA GLN A 327 20.65 -27.90 10.99
C GLN A 327 20.46 -26.37 11.08
N LEU A 328 19.39 -25.83 10.50
CA LEU A 328 19.05 -24.40 10.60
C LEU A 328 18.77 -23.96 12.04
N LEU A 329 18.03 -24.76 12.81
CA LEU A 329 17.79 -24.49 14.23
C LEU A 329 19.10 -24.53 15.04
N LYS A 330 20.05 -25.42 14.71
CA LYS A 330 21.39 -25.40 15.32
C LYS A 330 22.21 -24.17 14.94
N MET A 331 22.01 -23.60 13.76
CA MET A 331 22.68 -22.38 13.32
C MET A 331 22.07 -21.10 13.94
N ASN A 332 20.75 -21.06 14.18
CA ASN A 332 20.04 -19.89 14.71
C ASN A 332 20.01 -19.77 16.24
N VAL A 333 20.52 -20.74 16.99
CA VAL A 333 20.68 -20.63 18.47
C VAL A 333 21.64 -19.48 18.87
N PHE A 334 22.41 -18.91 17.92
CA PHE A 334 23.27 -17.76 18.17
C PHE A 334 22.62 -16.38 18.01
N LEU A 335 21.38 -16.27 17.51
CA LEU A 335 20.76 -14.96 17.22
C LEU A 335 19.59 -14.57 18.16
N ILE A 336 19.18 -15.42 19.09
CA ILE A 336 18.10 -15.13 20.08
C ILE A 336 18.68 -14.92 21.51
N LYS A 337 19.99 -14.66 21.63
CA LYS A 337 20.56 -14.11 22.87
C LYS A 337 21.22 -12.77 22.59
N LYS A 338 20.42 -11.70 22.69
CA LYS A 338 20.79 -10.46 23.36
C LYS A 338 19.56 -9.63 23.66
#